data_AF-A0A8I0JMT3-F1
#
_entry.id   AF-A0A8I0JMT3-F1
#
_cell.length_a   1.000
_cell.length_b   1.000
_cell.length_c   1.000
_cell.angle_alpha   90.00
_cell.angle_beta   90.00
_cell.angle_gamma   90.00
#
_symmetry.space_group_name_H-M   'P 1'
#
loop_
_entity.id
_entity.type
_entity.pdbx_description
1 polymer ?
#
loop_
_entity_poly.entity_id
_entity_poly.type
_entity_poly.pdbx_seq_one_letter_code
_entity_poly.pdbx_strand_id
1 'polypeptide(L)'
;MAAEHNPKFGTESIPFLGYSLRHTRRMSSEPRHILAKNVRALMQANPRLGTIVRLSEASGVSKGVVERMTKAETNTGVDHLAGIARAFQIPTWALLSEEFDPLSGVGTSPWPFEDISPQQFAALPDRRKGMIEAKAMDVYQEWEASKKDGAP
;
A
#
# COMPACT_ATOMS: atom_id res chain seq x y z
N MET A 1 6.03 34.96 21.16
CA MET A 1 5.77 33.52 20.94
C MET A 1 5.09 33.37 19.59
N ALA A 2 5.83 32.87 18.60
CA ALA A 2 5.38 32.17 17.38
C ALA A 2 6.58 32.18 16.42
N ALA A 3 7.45 31.16 16.49
CA ALA A 3 8.53 30.98 15.53
C ALA A 3 7.96 30.22 14.33
N GLU A 4 7.60 30.98 13.30
CA GLU A 4 7.19 30.51 11.98
C GLU A 4 8.33 29.66 11.39
N HIS A 5 8.13 28.34 11.34
CA HIS A 5 9.07 27.42 10.70
C HIS A 5 8.98 27.58 9.19
N ASN A 6 9.78 28.49 8.66
CA ASN A 6 9.98 28.69 7.23
C ASN A 6 10.62 27.43 6.61
N PRO A 7 10.01 26.76 5.63
CA PRO A 7 10.61 25.57 5.03
C PRO A 7 11.88 25.98 4.26
N LYS A 8 12.99 25.31 4.55
CA LYS A 8 14.23 25.46 3.79
C LYS A 8 14.01 24.88 2.39
N PHE A 9 13.75 25.74 1.41
CA PHE A 9 13.83 25.40 0.00
C PHE A 9 15.30 25.19 -0.37
N GLY A 10 15.64 23.99 -0.83
CA GLY A 10 16.96 23.69 -1.38
C GLY A 10 16.79 23.12 -2.79
N THR A 11 17.19 23.88 -3.80
CA THR A 11 17.50 23.34 -5.13
C THR A 11 18.89 22.74 -5.06
N GLU A 12 19.00 21.42 -4.98
CA GLU A 12 20.27 20.76 -5.24
C GLU A 12 20.36 20.52 -6.75
N SER A 13 21.09 21.39 -7.44
CA SER A 13 21.38 21.22 -8.86
C SER A 13 22.46 20.15 -9.00
N ILE A 14 22.09 18.97 -9.50
CA ILE A 14 23.07 18.00 -10.01
C ILE A 14 23.39 18.42 -11.45
N PRO A 15 24.59 18.92 -11.76
CA PRO A 15 24.86 19.49 -13.07
C PRO A 15 25.30 18.37 -14.01
N PHE A 16 24.37 17.67 -14.67
CA PHE A 16 24.72 17.08 -15.97
C PHE A 16 23.58 16.72 -16.94
N LEU A 17 22.35 16.44 -16.50
CA LEU A 17 21.27 16.09 -17.44
C LEU A 17 20.05 16.97 -17.20
N GLY A 18 19.62 17.70 -18.24
CA GLY A 18 18.44 18.58 -18.26
C GLY A 18 17.09 17.87 -18.16
N TYR A 19 16.97 16.86 -17.30
CA TYR A 19 15.71 16.22 -16.93
C TYR A 19 15.47 16.43 -15.44
N SER A 20 14.60 17.39 -15.12
CA SER A 20 14.00 17.40 -13.80
C SER A 20 13.10 16.17 -13.70
N LEU A 21 13.57 15.10 -13.06
CA LEU A 21 12.67 14.12 -12.47
C LEU A 21 11.91 14.88 -11.39
N ARG A 22 10.76 15.43 -11.77
CA ARG A 22 9.75 15.86 -10.81
C ARG A 22 9.34 14.59 -10.07
N HIS A 23 9.98 14.33 -8.94
CA HIS A 23 9.38 13.49 -7.92
C HIS A 23 8.22 14.30 -7.32
N THR A 24 7.13 14.45 -8.08
CA THR A 24 5.89 15.12 -7.63
C THR A 24 5.03 14.19 -6.78
N ARG A 25 5.51 13.00 -6.42
CA ARG A 25 4.91 12.26 -5.29
C ARG A 25 5.30 12.98 -4.01
N ARG A 26 4.38 13.80 -3.53
CA ARG A 26 4.31 14.31 -2.16
C ARG A 26 4.47 13.12 -1.20
N MET A 27 5.68 12.78 -0.78
CA MET A 27 5.92 11.80 0.29
C MET A 27 5.52 12.44 1.62
N SER A 28 4.26 12.25 1.99
CA SER A 28 3.78 11.99 3.35
C SER A 28 2.26 12.01 3.29
N SER A 29 1.64 10.96 2.74
CA SER A 29 0.29 10.65 3.16
C SER A 29 0.45 9.92 4.49
N GLU A 30 0.17 10.60 5.61
CA GLU A 30 0.33 9.96 6.92
C GLU A 30 -0.50 8.67 6.94
N PRO A 31 -0.05 7.57 7.57
CA PRO A 31 -0.74 6.27 7.54
C PRO A 31 -2.24 6.33 7.86
N ARG A 32 -2.64 7.25 8.75
CA ARG A 32 -4.05 7.51 9.09
C ARG A 32 -4.90 8.03 7.92
N HIS A 33 -4.30 8.82 7.01
CA HIS A 33 -4.97 9.31 5.80
C HIS A 33 -5.13 8.20 4.75
N ILE A 34 -4.11 7.34 4.60
CA ILE A 34 -4.20 6.14 3.74
C ILE A 34 -5.32 5.24 4.25
N LEU A 35 -5.32 4.95 5.55
CA LEU A 35 -6.36 4.16 6.21
C LEU A 35 -7.75 4.76 5.99
N ALA A 36 -7.92 6.06 6.27
CA ALA A 36 -9.21 6.74 6.11
C ALA A 36 -9.71 6.68 4.65
N LYS A 37 -8.82 6.91 3.68
CA LYS A 37 -9.13 6.79 2.25
C LYS A 37 -9.62 5.37 1.92
N ASN A 38 -8.86 4.36 2.30
CA ASN A 38 -9.15 2.96 1.95
C ASN A 38 -10.42 2.45 2.64
N VAL A 39 -10.66 2.78 3.91
CA VAL A 39 -11.88 2.40 4.62
C VAL A 39 -13.11 3.07 4.01
N ARG A 40 -13.04 4.36 3.64
CA ARG A 40 -14.16 5.02 2.93
C ARG A 40 -14.44 4.36 1.58
N ALA A 41 -13.40 4.02 0.84
CA ALA A 41 -13.54 3.38 -0.47
C ALA A 41 -14.18 1.98 -0.33
N LEU A 42 -13.79 1.20 0.68
CA LEU A 42 -14.42 -0.08 1.03
C LEU A 42 -15.89 0.08 1.43
N MET A 43 -16.21 1.09 2.23
CA MET A 43 -17.59 1.40 2.62
C MET A 43 -18.44 1.78 1.40
N GLN A 44 -17.89 2.53 0.44
CA GLN A 44 -18.58 2.87 -0.80
C GLN A 44 -18.79 1.65 -1.70
N ALA A 45 -17.79 0.77 -1.81
CA ALA A 45 -17.85 -0.45 -2.62
C ALA A 45 -18.76 -1.53 -2.03
N ASN A 46 -19.00 -1.53 -0.72
CA ASN A 46 -19.76 -2.58 -0.04
C ASN A 46 -21.03 -2.04 0.66
N PRO A 47 -22.21 -2.15 0.03
CA PRO A 47 -23.48 -1.70 0.61
C PRO A 47 -23.84 -2.34 1.96
N ARG A 48 -23.31 -3.54 2.26
CA ARG A 48 -23.56 -4.23 3.53
C ARG A 48 -22.81 -3.59 4.70
N LEU A 49 -21.64 -3.01 4.44
CA LEU A 49 -20.79 -2.38 5.45
C LEU A 49 -20.64 -0.86 5.24
N GLY A 50 -21.40 -0.28 4.32
CA GLY A 50 -21.24 1.09 3.87
C GLY A 50 -21.66 2.19 4.84
N THR A 51 -22.08 1.84 6.06
CA THR A 51 -22.41 2.83 7.10
C THR A 51 -21.56 2.60 8.34
N ILE A 52 -21.25 3.68 9.07
CA ILE A 52 -20.45 3.63 10.30
C ILE A 52 -21.04 2.65 11.31
N VAL A 53 -22.38 2.61 11.42
CA VAL A 53 -23.10 1.70 12.32
C VAL A 53 -22.85 0.24 11.94
N ARG A 54 -23.04 -0.12 10.67
CA ARG A 54 -22.87 -1.50 10.18
C ARG A 54 -21.41 -1.95 10.27
N LEU A 55 -20.48 -1.07 9.92
CA LEU A 55 -19.06 -1.37 10.03
C LEU A 55 -18.64 -1.54 11.49
N SER A 56 -19.14 -0.72 12.41
CA SER A 56 -18.88 -0.84 13.84
C SER A 56 -19.36 -2.19 14.39
N GLU A 57 -20.59 -2.59 14.05
CA GLU A 57 -21.17 -3.87 14.48
C GLU A 57 -20.39 -5.07 13.91
N ALA A 58 -20.02 -5.04 12.63
CA ALA A 58 -19.31 -6.13 11.99
C ALA A 58 -17.83 -6.26 12.42
N SER A 59 -17.18 -5.14 12.75
CA SER A 59 -15.76 -5.11 13.12
C SER A 59 -15.50 -5.27 14.62
N GLY A 60 -16.54 -5.08 15.46
CA GLY A 60 -16.38 -5.00 16.92
C GLY A 60 -15.71 -3.69 17.39
N VAL A 61 -15.47 -2.73 16.49
CA VAL A 61 -14.89 -1.42 16.80
C VAL A 61 -16.00 -0.43 17.11
N SER A 62 -15.86 0.40 18.16
CA SER A 62 -16.91 1.35 18.54
C SER A 62 -17.18 2.41 17.46
N LYS A 63 -18.44 2.85 17.35
CA LYS A 63 -18.88 3.83 16.33
C LYS A 63 -18.01 5.09 16.30
N GLY A 64 -17.69 5.66 17.47
CA GLY A 64 -16.86 6.86 17.57
C GLY A 64 -15.41 6.63 17.10
N VAL A 65 -14.87 5.43 17.27
CA VAL A 65 -13.53 5.09 16.74
C VAL A 65 -13.57 4.95 15.22
N VAL A 66 -14.59 4.29 14.67
CA VAL A 66 -14.78 4.17 13.21
C VAL A 66 -14.96 5.55 12.57
N GLU A 67 -15.72 6.45 13.20
CA GLU A 67 -15.90 7.82 12.72
C GLU A 67 -14.59 8.61 12.69
N ARG A 68 -13.81 8.63 13.78
CA ARG A 68 -12.51 9.30 13.82
C ARG A 68 -11.50 8.70 12.85
N MET A 69 -11.53 7.37 12.69
CA MET A 69 -10.70 6.63 11.73
C MET A 69 -11.03 7.05 10.30
N THR A 70 -12.31 7.04 9.94
CA THR A 70 -12.77 7.50 8.61
C THR A 70 -12.53 8.98 8.40
N LYS A 71 -12.31 9.81 9.42
CA LYS A 71 -11.92 11.22 9.29
C LYS A 71 -10.40 11.48 9.36
N ALA A 72 -9.59 10.44 9.58
CA ALA A 72 -8.14 10.54 9.82
C ALA A 72 -7.75 11.37 11.07
N GLU A 73 -8.64 11.45 12.07
CA GLU A 73 -8.42 12.28 13.27
C GLU A 73 -7.49 11.62 14.30
N THR A 74 -7.47 10.28 14.35
CA THR A 74 -6.71 9.52 15.36
C THR A 74 -5.85 8.42 14.74
N ASN A 75 -4.67 8.19 15.34
CA ASN A 75 -3.90 6.99 15.07
C ASN A 75 -4.66 5.78 15.59
N THR A 76 -4.91 4.81 14.71
CA THR A 76 -5.71 3.62 15.02
C THR A 76 -4.77 2.49 15.45
N GLY A 77 -5.08 1.83 16.57
CA GLY A 77 -4.34 0.67 17.04
C GLY A 77 -4.51 -0.55 16.12
N VAL A 78 -3.55 -1.47 16.17
CA VAL A 78 -3.49 -2.64 15.28
C VAL A 78 -4.72 -3.55 15.46
N ASP A 79 -5.26 -3.70 16.67
CA ASP A 79 -6.46 -4.51 16.93
C ASP A 79 -7.70 -3.98 16.23
N HIS A 80 -7.90 -2.65 16.23
CA HIS A 80 -9.00 -2.02 15.51
C HIS A 80 -8.81 -2.16 13.99
N LEU A 81 -7.58 -2.01 13.50
CA LEU A 81 -7.24 -2.28 12.10
C LEU A 81 -7.56 -3.74 11.72
N ALA A 82 -7.21 -4.71 12.57
CA ALA A 82 -7.51 -6.12 12.35
C ALA A 82 -9.02 -6.41 12.35
N GLY A 83 -9.79 -5.79 13.25
CA GLY A 83 -11.25 -5.91 13.28
C GLY A 83 -11.92 -5.38 12.01
N ILE A 84 -11.49 -4.20 11.54
CA ILE A 84 -11.99 -3.61 10.29
C ILE A 84 -11.61 -4.47 9.08
N ALA A 85 -10.35 -4.92 9.00
CA ALA A 85 -9.88 -5.78 7.93
C ALA A 85 -10.67 -7.10 7.86
N ARG A 86 -10.94 -7.71 9.03
CA ARG A 86 -11.76 -8.92 9.15
C ARG A 86 -13.20 -8.70 8.67
N ALA A 87 -13.81 -7.58 9.02
CA ALA A 87 -15.17 -7.25 8.55
C ALA A 87 -15.24 -7.19 7.02
N PHE A 88 -14.21 -6.63 6.38
CA PHE A 88 -14.10 -6.57 4.92
C PHE A 88 -13.48 -7.82 4.28
N GLN A 89 -13.11 -8.84 5.07
CA GLN A 89 -12.45 -10.07 4.62
C GLN A 89 -11.16 -9.83 3.82
N ILE A 90 -10.37 -8.83 4.23
CA ILE A 90 -9.08 -8.49 3.63
C ILE A 90 -7.96 -8.62 4.68
N PRO A 91 -6.69 -8.81 4.27
CA PRO A 91 -5.58 -8.75 5.20
C PRO A 91 -5.32 -7.32 5.69
N THR A 92 -4.87 -7.20 6.94
CA THR A 92 -4.70 -5.92 7.63
C THR A 92 -3.74 -4.95 6.92
N TRP A 93 -2.67 -5.46 6.31
CA TRP A 93 -1.69 -4.63 5.61
C TRP A 93 -2.30 -3.87 4.42
N ALA A 94 -3.36 -4.40 3.80
CA ALA A 94 -3.96 -3.79 2.63
C ALA A 94 -4.68 -2.47 2.95
N LEU A 95 -5.19 -2.33 4.18
CA LEU A 95 -5.78 -1.08 4.65
C LEU A 95 -4.77 0.07 4.64
N LEU A 96 -3.47 -0.25 4.70
CA LEU A 96 -2.37 0.71 4.73
C LEU A 96 -1.63 0.81 3.40
N SER A 97 -2.09 0.12 2.34
CA SER A 97 -1.47 0.21 1.01
C SER A 97 -1.99 1.42 0.25
N GLU A 98 -1.10 2.22 -0.33
CA GLU A 98 -1.47 3.36 -1.18
C GLU A 98 -2.12 2.92 -2.50
N GLU A 99 -1.78 1.72 -2.95
CA GLU A 99 -2.19 1.10 -4.22
C GLU A 99 -3.41 0.20 -4.05
N PHE A 100 -4.05 0.23 -2.88
CA PHE A 100 -5.22 -0.59 -2.61
C PHE A 100 -6.41 -0.18 -3.49
N ASP A 101 -6.95 -1.15 -4.23
CA ASP A 101 -8.20 -1.03 -4.98
C ASP A 101 -9.31 -1.87 -4.31
N PRO A 102 -10.37 -1.24 -3.76
CA PRO A 102 -11.47 -1.96 -3.12
C PRO A 102 -12.32 -2.80 -4.08
N LEU A 103 -12.26 -2.55 -5.39
CA LEU A 103 -13.04 -3.30 -6.39
C LEU A 103 -12.29 -4.53 -6.90
N SER A 104 -10.96 -4.42 -7.03
CA SER A 104 -10.10 -5.52 -7.49
C SER A 104 -9.71 -6.48 -6.35
N GLY A 105 -9.91 -6.08 -5.10
CA GLY A 105 -9.55 -6.88 -3.93
C GLY A 105 -8.07 -6.80 -3.59
N VAL A 106 -7.67 -7.40 -2.47
CA VAL A 106 -6.27 -7.38 -2.06
C VAL A 106 -5.46 -8.38 -2.88
N GLY A 107 -4.44 -7.87 -3.57
CA GLY A 107 -3.44 -8.72 -4.20
C GLY A 107 -3.71 -9.07 -5.65
N THR A 108 -4.52 -8.30 -6.38
CA THR A 108 -4.44 -8.28 -7.85
C THR A 108 -3.21 -7.52 -8.33
N SER A 109 -2.02 -7.87 -7.80
CA SER A 109 -0.87 -7.86 -8.70
C SER A 109 -1.17 -9.01 -9.66
N PRO A 110 -1.34 -8.76 -10.97
CA PRO A 110 -1.60 -9.83 -11.92
C PRO A 110 -0.53 -10.88 -11.69
N TRP A 111 -0.98 -12.10 -11.45
CA TRP A 111 -0.10 -13.23 -11.21
C TRP A 111 1.00 -13.24 -12.29
N PRO A 112 2.29 -13.17 -11.92
CA PRO A 112 3.34 -12.73 -12.84
C PRO A 112 3.80 -13.83 -13.80
N PHE A 113 3.29 -15.05 -13.64
CA PHE A 113 3.69 -16.19 -14.46
C PHE A 113 2.54 -16.58 -15.39
N GLU A 114 2.77 -16.52 -16.70
CA GLU A 114 1.77 -16.90 -17.71
C GLU A 114 1.50 -18.42 -17.70
N ASP A 115 2.54 -19.22 -17.47
CA ASP A 115 2.49 -20.68 -17.66
C ASP A 115 2.21 -21.50 -16.38
N ILE A 116 2.32 -20.88 -15.21
CA ILE A 116 2.18 -21.57 -13.91
C ILE A 116 1.02 -20.91 -13.19
N SER A 117 0.07 -21.66 -12.66
CA SER A 117 -0.99 -21.07 -11.84
C SER A 117 -0.51 -20.81 -10.39
N PRO A 118 -1.15 -19.89 -9.64
CA PRO A 118 -0.84 -19.68 -8.23
C PRO A 118 -0.85 -20.96 -7.38
N GLN A 119 -1.79 -21.87 -7.68
CA GLN A 119 -1.92 -23.15 -6.98
C GLN A 119 -0.77 -24.10 -7.30
N GLN A 120 -0.35 -24.16 -8.56
CA GLN A 120 0.80 -24.97 -8.98
C GLN A 120 2.10 -24.47 -8.34
N PHE A 121 2.28 -23.15 -8.29
CA PHE A 121 3.44 -22.55 -7.62
C PHE A 121 3.42 -22.83 -6.10
N ALA A 122 2.27 -22.70 -5.44
CA ALA A 122 2.13 -23.01 -4.02
C ALA A 122 2.48 -24.47 -3.70
N ALA A 123 2.16 -25.40 -4.60
CA ALA A 123 2.47 -26.82 -4.50
C ALA A 123 3.94 -27.17 -4.79
N LEU A 124 4.77 -26.24 -5.26
CA LEU A 124 6.18 -26.49 -5.51
C LEU A 124 6.94 -26.78 -4.19
N PRO A 125 7.89 -27.73 -4.20
CA PRO A 125 8.81 -27.92 -3.08
C PRO A 125 9.61 -26.65 -2.80
N ASP A 126 9.91 -26.37 -1.53
CA ASP A 126 10.59 -25.14 -1.10
C ASP A 126 11.94 -24.92 -1.80
N ARG A 127 12.68 -26.00 -2.06
CA ARG A 127 13.93 -25.94 -2.85
C ARG A 127 13.72 -25.34 -4.24
N ARG A 128 12.61 -25.65 -4.90
CA ARG A 128 12.30 -25.12 -6.24
C ARG A 128 11.83 -23.68 -6.18
N LYS A 129 11.07 -23.30 -5.15
CA LYS A 129 10.69 -21.89 -4.92
C LYS A 129 11.92 -21.01 -4.72
N GLY A 130 12.88 -21.46 -3.89
CA GLY A 130 14.14 -20.74 -3.68
C GLY A 130 14.99 -20.58 -4.95
N MET A 131 14.97 -21.55 -5.87
CA MET A 131 15.64 -21.41 -7.17
C MET A 131 14.99 -20.35 -8.07
N ILE A 132 13.65 -20.26 -8.05
CA ILE A 132 12.91 -19.24 -8.80
C ILE A 132 13.22 -17.85 -8.23
N GLU A 133 13.24 -17.71 -6.90
CA GLU A 133 13.59 -16.45 -6.22
C GLU A 133 15.03 -16.02 -6.54
N ALA A 134 16.00 -16.94 -6.46
CA ALA A 134 17.38 -16.66 -6.80
C ALA A 134 17.52 -16.19 -8.25
N LYS A 135 16.89 -16.88 -9.20
CA LYS A 135 16.95 -16.48 -10.61
C LYS A 135 16.28 -15.13 -10.87
N ALA A 136 15.17 -14.84 -10.19
CA ALA A 136 14.51 -13.54 -10.28
C ALA A 136 15.42 -12.41 -9.79
N MET A 137 16.18 -12.65 -8.70
CA MET A 137 17.16 -11.67 -8.20
C MET A 137 18.32 -11.48 -9.19
N ASP A 138 18.85 -12.55 -9.77
CA ASP A 138 19.93 -12.44 -10.77
C ASP A 138 19.48 -11.58 -11.97
N VAL A 139 18.29 -11.83 -12.50
CA VAL A 139 17.73 -11.06 -13.62
C VAL A 139 17.52 -9.59 -13.24
N TYR A 140 17.07 -9.31 -12.02
CA TYR A 140 16.92 -7.94 -11.53
C TYR A 140 18.28 -7.22 -11.44
N GLN A 141 19.31 -7.89 -10.92
CA GLN A 141 20.66 -7.33 -10.81
C GLN A 141 21.30 -7.10 -12.18
N GLU A 142 21.13 -8.03 -13.13
CA GLU A 142 21.58 -7.86 -14.52
C GLU A 142 20.90 -6.66 -15.18
N TRP A 143 19.60 -6.45 -14.95
CA TRP A 143 18.87 -5.30 -15.46
C TRP A 143 19.35 -3.97 -14.85
N GLU A 144 19.53 -3.91 -13.52
CA GLU A 144 20.10 -2.74 -12.84
C GLU A 144 21.51 -2.42 -13.35
N ALA A 145 22.37 -3.44 -13.53
CA ALA A 145 23.71 -3.28 -14.10
C ALA A 145 23.67 -2.75 -15.53
N SER A 146 22.78 -3.26 -16.38
CA SER A 146 22.61 -2.80 -17.77
C SER A 146 22.20 -1.33 -17.88
N LYS A 147 21.46 -0.82 -16.87
CA LYS A 147 21.11 0.60 -16.79
C LYS A 147 22.26 1.48 -16.33
N LYS A 148 23.16 0.93 -15.52
CA LYS A 148 24.36 1.63 -15.02
C LYS A 148 25.44 1.72 -16.08
N ASP A 149 25.59 0.69 -16.93
CA ASP A 149 26.56 0.66 -18.03
C ASP A 149 26.13 1.49 -19.26
N GLY A 150 24.85 1.88 -19.32
CA GLY A 150 24.28 2.76 -20.36
C GLY A 150 24.19 4.25 -19.99
N ALA A 151 24.75 4.67 -18.85
CA ALA A 151 24.84 6.07 -18.48
C ALA A 151 26.11 6.70 -19.09
N PRO A 152 26.02 7.76 -19.91
CA PRO A 152 27.19 8.50 -20.40
C PRO A 152 27.94 9.23 -19.28
#